data_AF-A0A395S677-F1
#
_entry.id   AF-A0A395S677-F1
#
_cell.length_a   1.000
_cell.length_b   1.000
_cell.length_c   1.000
_cell.angle_alpha   90.00
_cell.angle_beta   90.00
_cell.angle_gamma   90.00
#
_symmetry.space_group_name_H-M   'P 1'
#
loop_
_entity.id
_entity.type
_entity.pdbx_description
1 polymer ?
#
loop_
_entity_poly.entity_id
_entity_poly.type
_entity_poly.pdbx_seq_one_letter_code
_entity_poly.pdbx_strand_id
1 'polypeptide(L)'
;MELPAWRASALEAASQSLFDESFTRSEDASVLLVLLSFFSPCEKIPLNLFSRGSTPRKRWTVEGKVEFVDAATVGLAPELVDLLSDAERLTQAFGELCQSAAVLRYPDEIYHLNEDMSARVHRSLASDTLPFWRQQALVVAYRAIPWKYIEFPDPVVKSFLPHLHHVAEAFQDCFEELPRTTRTDFMLTLIEAFRFPDMAWKYFAIGQAELAAGRLNDTHLRLCIGQTKAVLGRLSGNMDEAVSSLQDIVSNDPTTTTSKRVRCEVGVAIIQRSLNCIQVADLSTAQKLLEDWDPLDTEPSPLERILSFRKHSLLGRVMRLQGNFAKALELLKTAHRVSQIPSELVFDEDLRDLTCDLADTLRELDESVAGEGFLRAEIIRRAERPDPLPGKSLLELALAEVLFAQERYGEAKKICVDVESRTSLLKSDFEIALSRWSEAMQALQEFSLVDGQVQNIISASMADVLDAQGHNWLTKESPRKASLTELAKPEGVPHWIAGFRQWADYLQSKGNK
;
A
#
# COMPACT_ATOMS: atom_id res chain seq x y z
N MET A 1 -29.72 -36.13 -10.03
CA MET A 1 -28.71 -35.27 -10.68
C MET A 1 -27.37 -35.81 -10.20
N GLU A 2 -26.51 -36.29 -11.11
CA GLU A 2 -25.21 -36.85 -10.71
C GLU A 2 -24.33 -35.74 -10.13
N LEU A 3 -23.69 -36.01 -8.99
CA LEU A 3 -22.76 -35.07 -8.36
C LEU A 3 -21.50 -34.92 -9.24
N PRO A 4 -20.94 -33.72 -9.41
CA PRO A 4 -19.66 -33.54 -10.07
C PRO A 4 -18.56 -34.40 -9.43
N ALA A 5 -17.66 -34.96 -10.24
CA ALA A 5 -16.61 -35.87 -9.76
C ALA A 5 -15.75 -35.28 -8.63
N TRP A 6 -15.42 -33.98 -8.72
CA TRP A 6 -14.67 -33.27 -7.67
C TRP A 6 -15.43 -33.22 -6.34
N ARG A 7 -16.76 -33.12 -6.39
CA ARG A 7 -17.63 -33.02 -5.20
C ARG A 7 -17.76 -34.37 -4.53
N ALA A 8 -17.98 -35.44 -5.31
CA ALA A 8 -17.98 -36.80 -4.80
C ALA A 8 -16.64 -37.15 -4.12
N SER A 9 -15.51 -36.82 -4.75
CA SER A 9 -14.18 -37.04 -4.18
C SER A 9 -13.95 -36.25 -2.89
N ALA A 10 -14.48 -35.03 -2.78
CA ALA A 10 -14.35 -34.25 -1.55
C ALA A 10 -15.17 -34.81 -0.39
N LEU A 11 -16.39 -35.29 -0.65
CA LEU A 11 -17.21 -35.94 0.37
C LEU A 11 -16.54 -37.23 0.89
N GLU A 12 -15.95 -38.01 -0.01
CA GLU A 12 -15.19 -39.21 0.34
C GLU A 12 -13.90 -38.89 1.12
N ALA A 13 -13.13 -37.90 0.67
CA ALA A 13 -11.90 -37.50 1.36
C ALA A 13 -12.19 -36.96 2.77
N ALA A 14 -13.25 -36.17 2.93
CA ALA A 14 -13.66 -35.65 4.23
C ALA A 14 -14.11 -36.74 5.20
N SER A 15 -14.86 -37.75 4.72
CA SER A 15 -15.32 -38.86 5.56
C SER A 15 -14.15 -39.75 6.03
N GLN A 16 -13.16 -39.99 5.16
CA GLN A 16 -11.99 -40.80 5.49
C GLN A 16 -10.96 -40.10 6.40
N SER A 17 -10.97 -38.76 6.46
CA SER A 17 -9.95 -37.99 7.17
C SER A 17 -10.25 -37.76 8.66
N LEU A 18 -11.50 -37.95 9.07
CA LEU A 18 -11.98 -37.69 10.42
C LEU A 18 -12.04 -38.98 11.25
N PHE A 19 -11.82 -38.84 12.56
CA PHE A 19 -11.73 -39.98 13.49
C PHE A 19 -13.09 -40.48 14.01
N ASP A 20 -14.16 -39.73 13.83
CA ASP A 20 -15.44 -39.99 14.50
C ASP A 20 -16.56 -40.19 13.48
N GLU A 21 -16.94 -41.46 13.26
CA GLU A 21 -18.06 -41.85 12.38
C GLU A 21 -19.43 -41.47 12.95
N SER A 22 -19.50 -41.00 14.21
CA SER A 22 -20.78 -40.70 14.90
C SER A 22 -21.38 -39.34 14.55
N PHE A 23 -20.64 -38.45 13.89
CA PHE A 23 -21.11 -37.10 13.56
C PHE A 23 -21.58 -37.01 12.10
N THR A 24 -22.91 -36.94 11.90
CA THR A 24 -23.48 -36.63 10.58
C THR A 24 -23.22 -35.17 10.24
N ARG A 25 -22.28 -34.95 9.32
CA ARG A 25 -21.85 -33.64 8.82
C ARG A 25 -22.61 -33.26 7.53
N SER A 26 -22.81 -31.96 7.31
CA SER A 26 -23.33 -31.44 6.04
C SER A 26 -22.32 -31.56 4.88
N GLU A 27 -22.82 -31.66 3.64
CA GLU A 27 -21.94 -31.62 2.46
C GLU A 27 -21.10 -30.33 2.42
N ASP A 28 -21.68 -29.21 2.87
CA ASP A 28 -21.03 -27.90 2.92
C ASP A 28 -19.78 -27.92 3.80
N ALA A 29 -19.86 -28.48 5.01
CA ALA A 29 -18.71 -28.62 5.89
C ALA A 29 -17.64 -29.57 5.31
N SER A 30 -18.04 -30.63 4.60
CA SER A 30 -17.08 -31.54 3.95
C SER A 30 -16.33 -30.86 2.82
N VAL A 31 -17.05 -30.14 1.96
CA VAL A 31 -16.48 -29.33 0.88
C VAL A 31 -15.55 -28.25 1.43
N LEU A 32 -15.98 -27.55 2.50
CA LEU A 32 -15.17 -26.52 3.15
C LEU A 32 -13.88 -27.10 3.77
N LEU A 33 -13.95 -28.27 4.41
CA LEU A 33 -12.76 -28.94 4.97
C LEU A 33 -11.71 -29.21 3.89
N VAL A 34 -12.16 -29.69 2.73
CA VAL A 34 -11.28 -29.95 1.60
C VAL A 34 -10.65 -28.67 1.10
N LEU A 35 -11.44 -27.61 0.89
CA LEU A 35 -10.92 -26.31 0.47
C LEU A 35 -9.89 -25.76 1.47
N LEU A 36 -10.18 -25.81 2.77
CA LEU A 36 -9.30 -25.35 3.84
C LEU A 36 -7.94 -26.05 3.85
N SER A 37 -7.87 -27.32 3.43
CA SER A 37 -6.63 -28.09 3.43
C SER A 37 -5.53 -27.54 2.51
N PHE A 38 -5.90 -26.72 1.52
CA PHE A 38 -4.98 -26.07 0.59
C PHE A 38 -4.48 -24.70 1.05
N PHE A 39 -4.98 -24.17 2.16
CA PHE A 39 -4.51 -22.92 2.75
C PHE A 39 -3.34 -23.17 3.71
N SER A 40 -2.52 -22.14 3.97
CA SER A 40 -1.36 -22.25 4.87
C SER A 40 -1.73 -22.94 6.20
N PRO A 41 -1.10 -24.08 6.53
CA PRO A 41 -1.41 -24.85 7.74
C PRO A 41 -0.86 -24.20 9.01
N CYS A 42 0.11 -23.28 8.89
CA CYS A 42 0.75 -22.62 10.02
C CYS A 42 0.07 -21.31 10.43
N GLU A 43 -0.91 -20.85 9.64
CA GLU A 43 -1.50 -19.54 9.77
C GLU A 43 -2.99 -19.63 10.11
N LYS A 44 -3.48 -18.63 10.83
CA LYS A 44 -4.89 -18.55 11.17
C LYS A 44 -5.67 -17.95 10.00
N ILE A 45 -6.75 -18.61 9.62
CA ILE A 45 -7.59 -18.33 8.47
C ILE A 45 -8.81 -17.50 8.93
N PRO A 46 -8.94 -16.24 8.51
CA PRO A 46 -10.12 -15.43 8.81
C PRO A 46 -11.30 -15.85 7.93
N LEU A 47 -12.53 -15.90 8.48
CA LEU A 47 -13.74 -16.20 7.72
C LEU A 47 -13.94 -15.29 6.51
N ASN A 48 -13.61 -14.00 6.69
CA ASN A 48 -13.72 -12.98 5.65
C ASN A 48 -12.86 -13.26 4.41
N LEU A 49 -11.84 -14.11 4.49
CA LEU A 49 -11.08 -14.56 3.32
C LEU A 49 -12.00 -15.23 2.29
N PHE A 50 -12.91 -16.09 2.76
CA PHE A 50 -13.79 -16.89 1.92
C PHE A 50 -14.94 -16.07 1.35
N SER A 51 -15.61 -15.29 2.19
CA SER A 51 -16.73 -14.45 1.77
C SER A 51 -16.28 -13.39 0.76
N ARG A 52 -15.11 -12.76 0.97
CA ARG A 52 -14.55 -11.80 -0.01
C ARG A 52 -14.05 -12.47 -1.27
N GLY A 53 -13.45 -13.66 -1.17
CA GLY A 53 -12.94 -14.40 -2.33
C GLY A 53 -14.05 -14.86 -3.29
N SER A 54 -15.24 -15.13 -2.76
CA SER A 54 -16.38 -15.69 -3.50
C SER A 54 -17.41 -14.66 -3.98
N THR A 55 -17.53 -13.52 -3.29
CA THR A 55 -18.53 -12.49 -3.63
C THR A 55 -18.18 -11.72 -4.92
N PRO A 56 -19.18 -11.11 -5.58
CA PRO A 56 -18.95 -10.24 -6.72
C PRO A 56 -18.09 -9.04 -6.31
N ARG A 57 -17.06 -8.73 -7.11
CA ARG A 57 -16.09 -7.69 -6.75
C ARG A 57 -15.87 -6.66 -7.85
N LYS A 58 -15.44 -5.47 -7.45
CA LYS A 58 -15.24 -4.35 -8.37
C LYS A 58 -13.96 -4.53 -9.22
N ARG A 59 -14.04 -4.19 -10.50
CA ARG A 59 -12.94 -4.24 -11.48
C ARG A 59 -12.96 -3.04 -12.43
N TRP A 60 -11.80 -2.77 -13.03
CA TRP A 60 -11.65 -1.77 -14.09
C TRP A 60 -11.96 -2.33 -15.47
N THR A 61 -12.98 -1.77 -16.12
CA THR A 61 -13.28 -2.06 -17.51
C THR A 61 -12.24 -1.45 -18.45
N VAL A 62 -12.26 -1.87 -19.72
CA VAL A 62 -11.43 -1.27 -20.79
C VAL A 62 -11.74 0.22 -21.02
N GLU A 63 -12.91 0.69 -20.61
CA GLU A 63 -13.36 2.09 -20.68
C GLU A 63 -13.02 2.89 -19.41
N GLY A 64 -12.30 2.30 -18.44
CA GLY A 64 -11.95 2.96 -17.18
C GLY A 64 -13.15 3.17 -16.25
N LYS A 65 -14.23 2.41 -16.42
CA LYS A 65 -15.39 2.36 -15.52
C LYS A 65 -15.25 1.22 -14.52
N VAL A 66 -16.07 1.26 -13.47
CA VAL A 66 -16.18 0.17 -12.50
C VAL A 66 -17.24 -0.83 -12.96
N GLU A 67 -16.93 -2.12 -12.89
CA GLU A 67 -17.89 -3.21 -13.06
C GLU A 67 -17.80 -4.20 -11.91
N PHE A 68 -18.86 -4.99 -11.69
CA PHE A 68 -18.84 -6.11 -10.76
C PHE A 68 -18.57 -7.41 -11.52
N VAL A 69 -17.61 -8.19 -11.03
CA VAL A 69 -17.17 -9.44 -11.63
C VAL A 69 -17.37 -10.58 -10.64
N ASP A 70 -18.24 -11.53 -11.00
CA ASP A 70 -18.53 -12.73 -10.20
C ASP A 70 -17.32 -13.68 -10.16
N ALA A 71 -17.13 -14.36 -9.04
CA ALA A 71 -16.02 -15.31 -8.90
C ALA A 71 -16.12 -16.49 -9.88
N ALA A 72 -17.34 -16.85 -10.31
CA ALA A 72 -17.56 -17.86 -11.34
C ALA A 72 -16.91 -17.52 -12.69
N THR A 73 -16.85 -16.23 -13.06
CA THR A 73 -16.26 -15.78 -14.34
C THR A 73 -14.75 -16.01 -14.44
N VAL A 74 -14.09 -16.16 -13.29
CA VAL A 74 -12.65 -16.42 -13.18
C VAL A 74 -12.36 -17.83 -12.66
N GLY A 75 -13.35 -18.72 -12.73
CA GLY A 75 -13.16 -20.16 -12.54
C GLY A 75 -13.38 -20.69 -11.12
N LEU A 76 -14.03 -19.92 -10.23
CA LEU A 76 -14.56 -20.49 -8.99
C LEU A 76 -15.82 -21.32 -9.31
N ALA A 77 -15.92 -22.54 -8.79
CA ALA A 77 -17.07 -23.39 -9.01
C ALA A 77 -18.35 -22.73 -8.46
N PRO A 78 -19.48 -22.71 -9.20
CA PRO A 78 -20.72 -22.08 -8.74
C PRO A 78 -21.18 -22.56 -7.37
N GLU A 79 -21.02 -23.85 -7.08
CA GLU A 79 -21.40 -24.41 -5.78
C GLU A 79 -20.53 -23.89 -4.63
N LEU A 80 -19.26 -23.57 -4.91
CA LEU A 80 -18.38 -22.88 -3.95
C LEU A 80 -18.73 -21.40 -3.83
N VAL A 81 -19.14 -20.74 -4.91
CA VAL A 81 -19.66 -19.37 -4.85
C VAL A 81 -20.86 -19.32 -3.91
N ASP A 82 -21.84 -20.21 -4.12
CA ASP A 82 -23.08 -20.25 -3.35
C ASP A 82 -22.85 -20.57 -1.87
N LEU A 83 -21.90 -21.46 -1.56
CA LEU A 83 -21.54 -21.78 -0.18
C LEU A 83 -20.77 -20.64 0.50
N LEU A 84 -19.71 -20.15 -0.14
CA LEU A 84 -18.76 -19.24 0.51
C LEU A 84 -19.28 -17.79 0.58
N SER A 85 -20.24 -17.41 -0.27
CA SER A 85 -20.82 -16.06 -0.25
C SER A 85 -22.01 -15.93 0.72
N ASP A 86 -22.60 -17.05 1.14
CA ASP A 86 -23.65 -17.09 2.14
C ASP A 86 -23.05 -17.13 3.55
N ALA A 87 -23.13 -16.01 4.27
CA ALA A 87 -22.53 -15.86 5.59
C ALA A 87 -23.10 -16.84 6.63
N GLU A 88 -24.39 -17.18 6.55
CA GLU A 88 -25.03 -18.11 7.49
C GLU A 88 -24.56 -19.53 7.22
N ARG A 89 -24.59 -19.98 5.97
CA ARG A 89 -24.10 -21.31 5.57
C ARG A 89 -22.62 -21.48 5.87
N LEU A 90 -21.80 -20.48 5.56
CA LEU A 90 -20.37 -20.52 5.83
C LEU A 90 -20.07 -20.62 7.33
N THR A 91 -20.77 -19.81 8.15
CA THR A 91 -20.62 -19.85 9.62
C THR A 91 -21.07 -21.18 10.20
N GLN A 92 -22.19 -21.72 9.71
CA GLN A 92 -22.67 -23.04 10.11
C GLN A 92 -21.65 -24.13 9.76
N ALA A 93 -21.13 -24.13 8.53
CA ALA A 93 -20.12 -25.10 8.09
C ALA A 93 -18.88 -25.05 8.99
N PHE A 94 -18.33 -23.87 9.29
CA PHE A 94 -17.24 -23.72 10.27
C PHE A 94 -17.63 -24.21 11.67
N GLY A 95 -18.86 -23.97 12.12
CA GLY A 95 -19.38 -24.48 13.38
C GLY A 95 -19.35 -26.02 13.46
N GLU A 96 -19.78 -26.70 12.40
CA GLU A 96 -19.71 -28.16 12.28
C GLU A 96 -18.25 -28.66 12.27
N LEU A 97 -17.35 -27.96 11.56
CA LEU A 97 -15.91 -28.28 11.57
C LEU A 97 -15.29 -28.17 12.97
N CYS A 98 -15.69 -27.15 13.74
CA CYS A 98 -15.25 -26.97 15.12
C CYS A 98 -15.78 -28.08 16.04
N GLN A 99 -17.05 -28.48 15.89
CA GLN A 99 -17.64 -29.58 16.66
C GLN A 99 -16.91 -30.90 16.41
N SER A 100 -16.49 -31.15 15.17
CA SER A 100 -15.70 -32.33 14.79
C SER A 100 -14.19 -32.23 15.10
N ALA A 101 -13.75 -31.17 15.79
CA ALA A 101 -12.33 -30.89 16.10
C ALA A 101 -11.39 -30.82 14.87
N ALA A 102 -11.94 -30.65 13.67
CA ALA A 102 -11.16 -30.48 12.45
C ALA A 102 -10.52 -29.08 12.38
N VAL A 103 -11.19 -28.10 12.98
CA VAL A 103 -10.80 -26.69 12.99
C VAL A 103 -10.89 -26.15 14.42
N LEU A 104 -9.93 -25.32 14.80
CA LEU A 104 -9.94 -24.56 16.05
C LEU A 104 -10.48 -23.16 15.81
N ARG A 105 -11.38 -22.68 16.68
CA ARG A 105 -11.95 -21.32 16.60
C ARG A 105 -11.24 -20.38 17.57
N TYR A 106 -10.92 -19.19 17.07
CA TYR A 106 -10.40 -18.04 17.82
C TYR A 106 -11.43 -16.89 17.83
N PRO A 107 -11.20 -15.83 18.63
CA PRO A 107 -11.99 -14.60 18.54
C PRO A 107 -12.02 -14.02 17.11
N ASP A 108 -12.99 -13.16 16.84
CA ASP A 108 -13.13 -12.40 15.58
C ASP A 108 -13.29 -13.28 14.31
N GLU A 109 -13.93 -14.45 14.47
CA GLU A 109 -14.20 -15.38 13.36
C GLU A 109 -12.93 -15.85 12.63
N ILE A 110 -11.88 -16.02 13.42
CA ILE A 110 -10.60 -16.55 12.97
C ILE A 110 -10.54 -18.04 13.30
N TYR A 111 -10.07 -18.83 12.34
CA TYR A 111 -10.04 -20.29 12.43
C TYR A 111 -8.64 -20.83 12.17
N HIS A 112 -8.34 -22.03 12.63
CA HIS A 112 -7.07 -22.71 12.30
C HIS A 112 -7.35 -24.18 12.02
N LEU A 113 -6.93 -24.67 10.86
CA LEU A 113 -7.06 -26.07 10.51
C LEU A 113 -6.07 -26.88 11.35
N ASN A 114 -6.51 -28.00 11.91
CA ASN A 114 -5.63 -28.89 12.65
C ASN A 114 -4.49 -29.39 11.74
N GLU A 115 -3.24 -29.33 12.22
CA GLU A 115 -2.02 -29.57 11.43
C GLU A 115 -2.02 -30.92 10.69
N ASP A 116 -2.53 -31.97 11.33
CA ASP A 116 -2.62 -33.31 10.75
C ASP A 116 -3.72 -33.45 9.69
N MET A 117 -4.70 -32.54 9.70
CA MET A 117 -5.91 -32.67 8.90
C MET A 117 -5.65 -32.41 7.42
N SER A 118 -4.84 -31.39 7.08
CA SER A 118 -4.48 -31.10 5.70
C SER A 118 -3.80 -32.30 5.02
N ALA A 119 -2.82 -32.90 5.69
CA ALA A 119 -2.10 -34.06 5.17
C ALA A 119 -2.97 -35.32 5.02
N ARG A 120 -4.03 -35.48 5.82
CA ARG A 120 -5.00 -36.58 5.67
C ARG A 120 -5.91 -36.35 4.47
N VAL A 121 -6.50 -35.16 4.39
CA VAL A 121 -7.37 -34.77 3.30
C VAL A 121 -6.65 -34.92 1.95
N HIS A 122 -5.42 -34.43 1.83
CA HIS A 122 -4.63 -34.57 0.61
C HIS A 122 -4.31 -36.03 0.24
N ARG A 123 -4.16 -36.92 1.21
CA ARG A 123 -3.93 -38.36 0.96
C ARG A 123 -5.19 -39.10 0.53
N SER A 124 -6.34 -38.66 1.01
CA SER A 124 -7.65 -39.27 0.71
C SER A 124 -8.30 -38.70 -0.55
N LEU A 125 -7.84 -37.54 -1.03
CA LEU A 125 -8.32 -36.95 -2.28
C LEU A 125 -7.84 -37.72 -3.51
N ALA A 126 -8.73 -37.85 -4.49
CA ALA A 126 -8.37 -38.45 -5.77
C ALA A 126 -7.38 -37.53 -6.51
N SER A 127 -6.31 -38.11 -7.07
CA SER A 127 -5.19 -37.36 -7.64
C SER A 127 -5.58 -36.44 -8.80
N ASP A 128 -6.60 -36.83 -9.56
CA ASP A 128 -7.19 -36.08 -10.67
C ASP A 128 -7.99 -34.85 -10.22
N THR A 129 -8.43 -34.80 -8.95
CA THR A 129 -9.16 -33.66 -8.38
C THR A 129 -8.24 -32.65 -7.67
N LEU A 130 -6.98 -33.00 -7.40
CA LEU A 130 -6.02 -32.10 -6.75
C LEU A 130 -5.81 -30.78 -7.52
N PRO A 131 -5.61 -30.78 -8.87
CA PRO A 131 -5.44 -29.52 -9.61
C PRO A 131 -6.68 -28.61 -9.50
N PHE A 132 -7.88 -29.20 -9.52
CA PHE A 132 -9.12 -28.45 -9.34
C PHE A 132 -9.11 -27.72 -8.00
N TRP A 133 -8.88 -28.42 -6.89
CA TRP A 133 -8.90 -27.81 -5.55
C TRP A 133 -7.82 -26.77 -5.34
N ARG A 134 -6.61 -27.00 -5.87
CA ARG A 134 -5.54 -25.99 -5.88
C ARG A 134 -5.99 -24.71 -6.60
N GLN A 135 -6.62 -24.84 -7.76
CA GLN A 135 -7.15 -23.68 -8.48
C GLN A 135 -8.27 -22.98 -7.68
N GLN A 136 -9.20 -23.72 -7.06
CA GLN A 136 -10.26 -23.12 -6.25
C GLN A 136 -9.68 -22.33 -5.06
N ALA A 137 -8.71 -22.90 -4.34
CA ALA A 137 -8.04 -22.23 -3.23
C ALA A 137 -7.28 -20.97 -3.69
N LEU A 138 -6.57 -21.06 -4.83
CA LEU A 138 -5.91 -19.91 -5.44
C LEU A 138 -6.90 -18.79 -5.74
N VAL A 139 -8.01 -19.11 -6.42
CA VAL A 139 -9.05 -18.14 -6.79
C VAL A 139 -9.64 -17.47 -5.56
N VAL A 140 -10.01 -18.23 -4.52
CA VAL A 140 -10.53 -17.66 -3.27
C VAL A 140 -9.49 -16.74 -2.62
N ALA A 141 -8.25 -17.18 -2.48
CA ALA A 141 -7.21 -16.45 -1.76
C ALA A 141 -6.87 -15.11 -2.43
N TYR A 142 -6.62 -15.11 -3.75
CA TYR A 142 -6.24 -13.88 -4.42
C TYR A 142 -7.46 -12.95 -4.55
N ARG A 143 -8.67 -13.49 -4.78
CA ARG A 143 -9.85 -12.65 -4.94
C ARG A 143 -10.25 -11.90 -3.68
N ALA A 144 -9.84 -12.38 -2.50
CA ALA A 144 -10.09 -11.69 -1.25
C ALA A 144 -9.36 -10.34 -1.13
N ILE A 145 -8.28 -10.12 -1.89
CA ILE A 145 -7.49 -8.89 -1.86
C ILE A 145 -8.26 -7.74 -2.55
N PRO A 146 -8.60 -6.65 -1.84
CA PRO A 146 -9.29 -5.50 -2.42
C PRO A 146 -8.44 -4.77 -3.45
N TRP A 147 -9.09 -4.09 -4.40
CA TRP A 147 -8.41 -3.22 -5.36
C TRP A 147 -8.42 -1.76 -4.93
N LYS A 148 -7.28 -1.08 -5.10
CA LYS A 148 -7.14 0.32 -4.73
C LYS A 148 -8.15 1.18 -5.50
N TYR A 149 -8.68 2.20 -4.84
CA TYR A 149 -9.62 3.19 -5.39
C TYR A 149 -11.06 2.74 -5.66
N ILE A 150 -11.38 1.45 -5.63
CA ILE A 150 -12.75 0.98 -5.90
C ILE A 150 -13.33 0.18 -4.73
N GLU A 151 -12.46 -0.40 -3.91
CA GLU A 151 -12.82 -1.09 -2.68
C GLU A 151 -12.18 -0.37 -1.47
N PHE A 152 -12.89 -0.37 -0.34
CA PHE A 152 -12.35 0.19 0.89
C PHE A 152 -11.19 -0.64 1.42
N PRO A 153 -10.13 0.01 1.94
CA PRO A 153 -9.06 -0.70 2.63
C PRO A 153 -9.60 -1.36 3.90
N ASP A 154 -9.24 -2.62 4.10
CA ASP A 154 -9.67 -3.44 5.23
C ASP A 154 -8.39 -3.96 5.94
N PRO A 155 -8.18 -3.63 7.23
CA PRO A 155 -6.99 -4.07 7.97
C PRO A 155 -6.80 -5.59 8.01
N VAL A 156 -7.90 -6.36 7.95
CA VAL A 156 -7.89 -7.83 8.00
C VAL A 156 -7.14 -8.40 6.79
N VAL A 157 -7.05 -7.68 5.68
CA VAL A 157 -6.42 -8.16 4.44
C VAL A 157 -4.96 -8.60 4.63
N LYS A 158 -4.24 -8.01 5.58
CA LYS A 158 -2.86 -8.45 5.89
C LYS A 158 -2.79 -9.91 6.32
N SER A 159 -3.82 -10.42 7.00
CA SER A 159 -3.92 -11.82 7.40
C SER A 159 -4.25 -12.77 6.23
N PHE A 160 -4.64 -12.25 5.06
CA PHE A 160 -4.85 -13.05 3.85
C PHE A 160 -3.55 -13.33 3.09
N LEU A 161 -2.53 -12.49 3.26
CA LEU A 161 -1.28 -12.58 2.48
C LEU A 161 -0.51 -13.88 2.70
N PRO A 162 -0.36 -14.41 3.93
CA PRO A 162 0.33 -15.69 4.13
C PRO A 162 -0.37 -16.84 3.42
N HIS A 163 -1.70 -16.80 3.36
CA HIS A 163 -2.50 -17.78 2.64
C HIS A 163 -2.30 -17.66 1.14
N LEU A 164 -2.38 -16.45 0.58
CA LEU A 164 -2.11 -16.19 -0.83
C LEU A 164 -0.69 -16.59 -1.22
N HIS A 165 0.30 -16.32 -0.37
CA HIS A 165 1.68 -16.78 -0.57
C HIS A 165 1.73 -18.30 -0.73
N HIS A 166 1.15 -19.01 0.24
CA HIS A 166 1.15 -20.47 0.27
C HIS A 166 0.50 -21.09 -0.97
N VAL A 167 -0.70 -20.63 -1.35
CA VAL A 167 -1.40 -21.20 -2.53
C VAL A 167 -0.73 -20.82 -3.85
N ALA A 168 -0.14 -19.62 -3.96
CA ALA A 168 0.55 -19.21 -5.18
C ALA A 168 1.86 -19.98 -5.37
N GLU A 169 2.63 -20.18 -4.30
CA GLU A 169 3.86 -20.99 -4.33
C GLU A 169 3.57 -22.45 -4.71
N ALA A 170 2.47 -23.02 -4.20
CA ALA A 170 2.02 -24.36 -4.58
C ALA A 170 1.56 -24.47 -6.05
N PHE A 171 1.32 -23.35 -6.73
CA PHE A 171 0.84 -23.27 -8.12
C PHE A 171 1.90 -22.77 -9.11
N GLN A 172 3.10 -22.41 -8.64
CA GLN A 172 4.08 -21.66 -9.44
C GLN A 172 4.50 -22.34 -10.74
N ASP A 173 4.55 -23.68 -10.76
CA ASP A 173 5.00 -24.48 -11.90
C ASP A 173 3.88 -24.74 -12.93
N CYS A 174 2.62 -24.42 -12.60
CA CYS A 174 1.45 -24.75 -13.42
C CYS A 174 0.59 -23.53 -13.77
N PHE A 175 1.09 -22.29 -13.63
CA PHE A 175 0.33 -21.11 -14.06
C PHE A 175 -0.09 -21.15 -15.53
N GLU A 176 0.68 -21.80 -16.41
CA GLU A 176 0.31 -21.94 -17.83
C GLU A 176 -0.95 -22.80 -18.06
N GLU A 177 -1.33 -23.63 -17.09
CA GLU A 177 -2.53 -24.46 -17.13
C GLU A 177 -3.80 -23.67 -16.77
N LEU A 178 -3.66 -22.49 -16.14
CA LEU A 178 -4.80 -21.65 -15.79
C LEU A 178 -5.49 -21.07 -17.03
N PRO A 179 -6.83 -20.98 -17.03
CA PRO A 179 -7.55 -20.19 -18.02
C PRO A 179 -6.99 -18.76 -18.08
N ARG A 180 -6.92 -18.20 -19.30
CA ARG A 180 -6.36 -16.86 -19.51
C ARG A 180 -7.01 -15.80 -18.61
N THR A 181 -8.33 -15.85 -18.42
CA THR A 181 -9.06 -14.91 -17.57
C THR A 181 -8.65 -15.01 -16.10
N THR A 182 -8.59 -16.22 -15.54
CA THR A 182 -8.12 -16.49 -14.17
C THR A 182 -6.69 -16.02 -13.98
N ARG A 183 -5.80 -16.34 -14.92
CA ARG A 183 -4.39 -15.95 -14.87
C ARG A 183 -4.20 -14.44 -14.90
N THR A 184 -4.90 -13.74 -15.79
CA THR A 184 -4.89 -12.27 -15.85
C THR A 184 -5.41 -11.65 -14.55
N ASP A 185 -6.53 -12.13 -14.01
CA ASP A 185 -7.11 -11.60 -12.77
C ASP A 185 -6.21 -11.85 -11.55
N PHE A 186 -5.56 -13.02 -11.49
CA PHE A 186 -4.55 -13.35 -10.49
C PHE A 186 -3.36 -12.39 -10.54
N MET A 187 -2.76 -12.18 -11.72
CA MET A 187 -1.63 -11.28 -11.91
C MET A 187 -1.95 -9.84 -11.52
N LEU A 188 -3.07 -9.31 -12.00
CA LEU A 188 -3.52 -7.95 -11.66
C LEU A 188 -3.74 -7.81 -10.16
N THR A 189 -4.24 -8.87 -9.51
CA THR A 189 -4.44 -8.84 -8.07
C THR A 189 -3.13 -8.92 -7.28
N LEU A 190 -2.10 -9.64 -7.76
CA LEU A 190 -0.76 -9.60 -7.18
C LEU A 190 -0.13 -8.20 -7.29
N ILE A 191 -0.31 -7.54 -8.43
CA ILE A 191 0.10 -6.15 -8.64
C ILE A 191 -0.61 -5.22 -7.64
N GLU A 192 -1.91 -5.37 -7.45
CA GLU A 192 -2.67 -4.61 -6.43
C GLU A 192 -2.21 -4.93 -5.01
N ALA A 193 -1.86 -6.19 -4.73
CA ALA A 193 -1.35 -6.62 -3.43
C ALA A 193 0.06 -6.12 -3.14
N PHE A 194 0.81 -5.63 -4.13
CA PHE A 194 2.16 -5.09 -3.94
C PHE A 194 2.19 -3.91 -2.93
N ARG A 195 1.08 -3.19 -2.73
CA ARG A 195 0.99 -2.06 -1.81
C ARG A 195 1.17 -2.43 -0.33
N PHE A 196 1.16 -3.71 0.03
CA PHE A 196 1.37 -4.13 1.42
C PHE A 196 2.85 -3.96 1.86
N PRO A 197 3.10 -3.62 3.14
CA PRO A 197 4.33 -2.97 3.56
C PRO A 197 5.58 -3.86 3.62
N ASP A 198 5.45 -5.19 3.65
CA ASP A 198 6.61 -6.09 3.71
C ASP A 198 7.41 -6.10 2.40
N MET A 199 8.75 -6.05 2.48
CA MET A 199 9.62 -6.11 1.30
C MET A 199 9.73 -7.52 0.74
N ALA A 200 9.74 -8.56 1.60
CA ALA A 200 9.76 -9.95 1.14
C ALA A 200 8.48 -10.24 0.34
N TRP A 201 7.32 -9.81 0.85
CA TRP A 201 6.06 -9.82 0.11
C TRP A 201 6.12 -9.10 -1.23
N LYS A 202 6.72 -7.89 -1.31
CA LYS A 202 6.82 -7.14 -2.56
C LYS A 202 7.60 -7.88 -3.64
N TYR A 203 8.75 -8.47 -3.28
CA TYR A 203 9.54 -9.31 -4.18
C TYR A 203 8.77 -10.55 -4.62
N PHE A 204 8.10 -11.22 -3.67
CA PHE A 204 7.27 -12.38 -3.96
C PHE A 204 6.13 -12.04 -4.94
N ALA A 205 5.35 -11.01 -4.66
CA ALA A 205 4.17 -10.65 -5.45
C ALA A 205 4.54 -10.30 -6.90
N ILE A 206 5.61 -9.53 -7.11
CA ILE A 206 6.06 -9.19 -8.47
C ILE A 206 6.65 -10.42 -9.19
N GLY A 207 7.44 -11.24 -8.49
CA GLY A 207 8.02 -12.45 -9.07
C GLY A 207 6.95 -13.45 -9.51
N GLN A 208 5.93 -13.67 -8.68
CA GLN A 208 4.78 -14.52 -9.03
C GLN A 208 3.96 -13.93 -10.19
N ALA A 209 3.79 -12.60 -10.24
CA ALA A 209 3.11 -11.96 -11.36
C ALA A 209 3.90 -12.12 -12.68
N GLU A 210 5.23 -12.04 -12.65
CA GLU A 210 6.10 -12.28 -13.82
C GLU A 210 6.06 -13.74 -14.27
N LEU A 211 6.12 -14.69 -13.33
CA LEU A 211 5.99 -16.12 -13.63
C LEU A 211 4.64 -16.45 -14.26
N ALA A 212 3.55 -15.91 -13.69
CA ALA A 212 2.21 -16.07 -14.22
C ALA A 212 2.01 -15.36 -15.57
N ALA A 213 2.74 -14.27 -15.84
CA ALA A 213 2.75 -13.63 -17.15
C ALA A 213 3.26 -14.61 -18.22
N GLY A 214 4.38 -15.27 -17.96
CA GLY A 214 4.99 -16.25 -18.86
C GLY A 214 5.04 -15.74 -20.30
N ARG A 215 4.36 -16.43 -21.22
CA ARG A 215 4.29 -16.08 -22.65
C ARG A 215 3.08 -15.21 -23.03
N LEU A 216 2.33 -14.68 -22.07
CA LEU A 216 1.20 -13.80 -22.36
C LEU A 216 1.70 -12.48 -22.96
N ASN A 217 1.34 -12.24 -24.22
CA ASN A 217 1.55 -10.95 -24.85
C ASN A 217 0.34 -10.04 -24.56
N ASP A 218 0.35 -9.40 -23.40
CA ASP A 218 -0.66 -8.44 -22.98
C ASP A 218 0.00 -7.12 -22.57
N THR A 219 -0.28 -6.07 -23.34
CA THR A 219 0.31 -4.74 -23.11
C THR A 219 -0.12 -4.14 -21.77
N HIS A 220 -1.38 -4.32 -21.36
CA HIS A 220 -1.85 -3.79 -20.08
C HIS A 220 -1.08 -4.44 -18.91
N LEU A 221 -0.95 -5.77 -18.93
CA LEU A 221 -0.21 -6.49 -17.87
C LEU A 221 1.27 -6.09 -17.81
N ARG A 222 1.93 -6.00 -18.97
CA ARG A 222 3.34 -5.57 -19.06
C ARG A 222 3.55 -4.17 -18.49
N LEU A 223 2.62 -3.25 -18.76
CA LEU A 223 2.66 -1.90 -18.19
C LEU A 223 2.55 -1.94 -16.66
N CYS A 224 1.58 -2.67 -16.11
CA CYS A 224 1.38 -2.77 -14.67
C CYS A 224 2.59 -3.42 -13.95
N ILE A 225 3.19 -4.47 -14.55
CA ILE A 225 4.43 -5.08 -14.05
C ILE A 225 5.58 -4.06 -14.04
N GLY A 226 5.85 -3.40 -15.17
CA GLY A 226 6.94 -2.42 -15.27
C GLY A 226 6.81 -1.25 -14.30
N GLN A 227 5.59 -0.73 -14.11
CA GLN A 227 5.29 0.28 -13.09
C GLN A 227 5.60 -0.20 -11.68
N THR A 228 5.26 -1.46 -11.36
CA THR A 228 5.46 -2.04 -10.03
C THR A 228 6.93 -2.29 -9.75
N LYS A 229 7.69 -2.80 -10.74
CA LYS A 229 9.15 -2.91 -10.68
C LYS A 229 9.82 -1.55 -10.49
N ALA A 230 9.28 -0.50 -11.10
CA ALA A 230 9.79 0.85 -10.87
C ALA A 230 9.67 1.29 -9.40
N VAL A 231 8.54 0.97 -8.75
CA VAL A 231 8.36 1.22 -7.31
C VAL A 231 9.34 0.38 -6.49
N LEU A 232 9.50 -0.91 -6.82
CA LEU A 232 10.41 -1.81 -6.12
C LEU A 232 11.88 -1.37 -6.22
N GLY A 233 12.31 -0.95 -7.41
CA GLY A 233 13.64 -0.37 -7.63
C GLY A 233 13.88 0.84 -6.74
N ARG A 234 12.92 1.78 -6.66
CA ARG A 234 13.03 2.92 -5.74
C ARG A 234 13.11 2.50 -4.27
N LEU A 235 12.27 1.55 -3.84
CA LEU A 235 12.23 1.09 -2.44
C LEU A 235 13.49 0.31 -2.03
N SER A 236 14.14 -0.37 -2.97
CA SER A 236 15.39 -1.11 -2.75
C SER A 236 16.65 -0.26 -2.94
N GLY A 237 16.51 1.00 -3.39
CA GLY A 237 17.63 1.87 -3.74
C GLY A 237 18.24 1.60 -5.12
N ASN A 238 17.71 0.63 -5.88
CA ASN A 238 18.14 0.32 -7.25
C ASN A 238 17.45 1.23 -8.28
N MET A 239 17.97 2.45 -8.44
CA MET A 239 17.40 3.44 -9.36
C MET A 239 17.56 3.07 -10.84
N ASP A 240 18.58 2.29 -11.21
CA ASP A 240 18.76 1.83 -12.59
C ASP A 240 17.64 0.87 -13.00
N GLU A 241 17.26 -0.05 -12.12
CA GLU A 241 16.08 -0.91 -12.31
C GLU A 241 14.79 -0.07 -12.33
N ALA A 242 14.70 0.95 -11.47
CA ALA A 242 13.53 1.81 -11.41
C ALA A 242 13.28 2.57 -12.72
N VAL A 243 14.35 2.97 -13.42
CA VAL A 243 14.29 3.68 -14.69
C VAL A 243 14.11 2.70 -15.86
N SER A 244 14.92 1.64 -15.93
CA SER A 244 14.89 0.67 -17.04
C SER A 244 13.55 -0.05 -17.16
N SER A 245 12.90 -0.36 -16.04
CA SER A 245 11.57 -1.01 -16.01
C SER A 245 10.45 -0.19 -16.70
N LEU A 246 10.69 1.10 -16.98
CA LEU A 246 9.75 2.01 -17.62
C LEU A 246 10.16 2.41 -19.05
N GLN A 247 11.33 2.00 -19.55
CA GLN A 247 11.86 2.46 -20.85
C GLN A 247 11.05 1.95 -22.04
N ASP A 248 10.58 0.69 -21.98
CA ASP A 248 9.83 0.06 -23.08
C ASP A 248 8.37 0.53 -23.19
N ILE A 249 7.88 1.25 -22.17
CA ILE A 249 6.47 1.60 -21.97
C ILE A 249 6.02 2.76 -22.87
N VAL A 250 6.95 3.60 -23.34
CA VAL A 250 6.65 4.79 -24.16
C VAL A 250 7.03 4.58 -25.64
N SER A 251 7.19 3.32 -26.08
CA SER A 251 7.29 3.04 -27.50
C SER A 251 5.95 3.37 -28.16
N ASN A 252 5.99 4.34 -29.10
CA ASN A 252 4.86 4.84 -29.90
C ASN A 252 4.25 3.73 -30.77
N ASP A 253 3.61 2.73 -30.17
CA ASP A 253 2.83 1.75 -30.89
C ASP A 253 1.43 2.33 -31.13
N PRO A 254 1.04 2.66 -32.38
CA PRO A 254 -0.25 3.26 -32.70
C PRO A 254 -1.46 2.38 -32.31
N THR A 255 -1.23 1.12 -31.96
CA THR A 255 -2.26 0.18 -31.50
C THR A 255 -2.57 0.28 -30.00
N THR A 256 -1.71 0.94 -29.21
CA THR A 256 -1.93 1.21 -27.77
C THR A 256 -3.04 2.23 -27.49
N THR A 257 -3.51 2.90 -28.54
CA THR A 257 -4.44 4.04 -28.49
C THR A 257 -5.91 3.67 -28.34
N THR A 258 -6.28 2.37 -28.29
CA THR A 258 -7.68 1.97 -28.45
C THR A 258 -8.48 1.88 -27.14
N SER A 259 -7.84 1.73 -25.96
CA SER A 259 -8.53 1.56 -24.67
C SER A 259 -8.14 2.65 -23.67
N LYS A 260 -9.15 3.26 -23.03
CA LYS A 260 -8.95 4.23 -21.95
C LYS A 260 -8.13 3.65 -20.79
N ARG A 261 -8.33 2.37 -20.47
CA ARG A 261 -7.53 1.67 -19.45
C ARG A 261 -6.03 1.66 -19.77
N VAL A 262 -5.65 1.31 -21.01
CA VAL A 262 -4.24 1.30 -21.42
C VAL A 262 -3.64 2.71 -21.38
N ARG A 263 -4.39 3.73 -21.82
CA ARG A 263 -3.98 5.14 -21.70
C ARG A 263 -3.76 5.54 -20.24
N CYS A 264 -4.62 5.10 -19.33
CA CYS A 264 -4.44 5.32 -17.90
C CYS A 264 -3.16 4.64 -17.39
N GLU A 265 -2.86 3.42 -17.82
CA GLU A 265 -1.60 2.77 -17.45
C GLU A 265 -0.36 3.54 -17.94
N VAL A 266 -0.42 4.17 -19.12
CA VAL A 266 0.62 5.09 -19.57
C VAL A 266 0.73 6.29 -18.62
N GLY A 267 -0.41 6.85 -18.18
CA GLY A 267 -0.45 7.91 -17.17
C GLY A 267 0.15 7.48 -15.82
N VAL A 268 -0.09 6.25 -15.37
CA VAL A 268 0.57 5.70 -14.17
C VAL A 268 2.08 5.59 -14.38
N ALA A 269 2.53 5.12 -15.55
CA ALA A 269 3.95 5.05 -15.86
C ALA A 269 4.62 6.44 -15.87
N ILE A 270 3.94 7.47 -16.39
CA ILE A 270 4.38 8.87 -16.30
C ILE A 270 4.52 9.32 -14.84
N ILE A 271 3.54 9.00 -14.00
CA ILE A 271 3.62 9.26 -12.55
C ILE A 271 4.85 8.55 -11.93
N GLN A 272 5.11 7.29 -12.28
CA GLN A 272 6.29 6.57 -11.77
C GLN A 272 7.61 7.20 -12.23
N ARG A 273 7.70 7.64 -13.50
CA ARG A 273 8.86 8.36 -14.01
C ARG A 273 9.06 9.69 -13.29
N SER A 274 7.98 10.44 -13.06
CA SER A 274 8.02 11.69 -12.30
C SER A 274 8.52 11.45 -10.87
N LEU A 275 8.07 10.38 -10.21
CA LEU A 275 8.58 9.99 -8.89
C LEU A 275 10.06 9.60 -8.92
N ASN A 276 10.55 8.94 -9.97
CA ASN A 276 11.98 8.69 -10.15
C ASN A 276 12.77 10.01 -10.26
N CYS A 277 12.24 10.98 -11.03
CA CYS A 277 12.85 12.31 -11.17
C CYS A 277 12.87 13.07 -9.84
N ILE A 278 11.77 13.05 -9.07
CA ILE A 278 11.72 13.64 -7.72
C ILE A 278 12.78 12.99 -6.82
N GLN A 279 12.92 11.66 -6.87
CA GLN A 279 13.91 10.91 -6.10
C GLN A 279 15.36 11.31 -6.42
N VAL A 280 15.63 11.89 -7.59
CA VAL A 280 16.96 12.42 -7.97
C VAL A 280 17.00 13.94 -8.03
N ALA A 281 16.04 14.61 -7.39
CA ALA A 281 15.90 16.07 -7.34
C ALA A 281 15.72 16.78 -8.71
N ASP A 282 15.42 16.03 -9.78
CA ASP A 282 15.07 16.59 -11.09
C ASP A 282 13.59 17.03 -11.13
N LEU A 283 13.30 18.10 -10.39
CA LEU A 283 11.94 18.62 -10.25
C LEU A 283 11.39 19.19 -11.56
N SER A 284 12.27 19.72 -12.43
CA SER A 284 11.89 20.29 -13.73
C SER A 284 11.36 19.21 -14.68
N THR A 285 12.07 18.09 -14.80
CA THR A 285 11.59 16.95 -15.61
C THR A 285 10.37 16.31 -14.97
N ALA A 286 10.34 16.18 -13.63
CA ALA A 286 9.18 15.65 -12.91
C ALA A 286 7.91 16.44 -13.20
N GLN A 287 7.98 17.77 -13.18
CA GLN A 287 6.89 18.68 -13.52
C GLN A 287 6.44 18.47 -14.97
N LYS A 288 7.36 18.59 -15.93
CA LYS A 288 7.05 18.48 -17.36
C LYS A 288 6.33 17.17 -17.69
N LEU A 289 6.84 16.05 -17.16
CA LEU A 289 6.22 14.73 -17.34
C LEU A 289 4.76 14.72 -16.88
N LEU A 290 4.47 15.30 -15.71
CA LEU A 290 3.10 15.31 -15.16
C LEU A 290 2.19 16.25 -15.95
N GLU A 291 2.71 17.38 -16.45
CA GLU A 291 1.96 18.33 -17.28
C GLU A 291 1.58 17.73 -18.64
N ASP A 292 2.45 16.89 -19.23
CA ASP A 292 2.27 16.29 -20.56
C ASP A 292 1.13 15.25 -20.66
N TRP A 293 0.58 14.76 -19.53
CA TRP A 293 -0.54 13.81 -19.53
C TRP A 293 -1.86 14.49 -19.19
N ASP A 294 -2.89 14.32 -20.02
CA ASP A 294 -4.26 14.76 -19.73
C ASP A 294 -5.31 13.67 -20.07
N PRO A 295 -6.49 13.72 -19.42
CA PRO A 295 -7.63 12.86 -19.79
C PRO A 295 -7.95 12.96 -21.29
N LEU A 296 -8.47 11.86 -21.85
CA LEU A 296 -8.79 11.82 -23.28
C LEU A 296 -10.00 12.71 -23.62
N ASP A 297 -11.03 12.64 -22.79
CA ASP A 297 -12.31 13.31 -23.01
C ASP A 297 -12.49 14.47 -22.02
N THR A 298 -13.36 15.42 -22.39
CA THR A 298 -13.77 16.53 -21.52
C THR A 298 -14.43 16.04 -20.23
N GLU A 299 -15.11 14.90 -20.27
CA GLU A 299 -15.63 14.20 -19.09
C GLU A 299 -14.76 12.96 -18.82
N PRO A 300 -13.83 13.02 -17.85
CA PRO A 300 -12.91 11.92 -17.58
C PRO A 300 -13.66 10.70 -17.01
N SER A 301 -13.25 9.50 -17.44
CA SER A 301 -13.68 8.24 -16.80
C SER A 301 -13.28 8.19 -15.32
N PRO A 302 -13.93 7.35 -14.49
CA PRO A 302 -13.54 7.17 -13.08
C PRO A 302 -12.04 6.87 -12.90
N LEU A 303 -11.45 6.03 -13.77
CA LEU A 303 -10.01 5.75 -13.74
C LEU A 303 -9.15 6.98 -14.08
N GLU A 304 -9.53 7.77 -15.08
CA GLU A 304 -8.84 9.03 -15.41
C GLU A 304 -8.98 10.10 -14.32
N ARG A 305 -10.09 10.09 -13.56
CA ARG A 305 -10.26 10.97 -12.38
C ARG A 305 -9.26 10.63 -11.28
N ILE A 306 -8.96 9.35 -11.06
CA ILE A 306 -7.90 8.93 -10.12
C ILE A 306 -6.55 9.47 -10.57
N LEU A 307 -6.23 9.35 -11.86
CA LEU A 307 -4.96 9.86 -12.38
C LEU A 307 -4.88 11.37 -12.31
N SER A 308 -5.95 12.08 -12.64
CA SER A 308 -6.06 13.51 -12.43
C SER A 308 -5.81 13.88 -10.97
N PHE A 309 -6.46 13.18 -10.02
CA PHE A 309 -6.22 13.39 -8.58
C PHE A 309 -4.72 13.23 -8.24
N ARG A 310 -4.09 12.13 -8.66
CA ARG A 310 -2.67 11.87 -8.38
C ARG A 310 -1.74 12.88 -9.06
N LYS A 311 -2.03 13.28 -10.31
CA LYS A 311 -1.31 14.33 -11.06
C LYS A 311 -1.31 15.62 -10.26
N HIS A 312 -2.47 16.09 -9.81
CA HIS A 312 -2.57 17.34 -9.04
C HIS A 312 -1.85 17.24 -7.68
N SER A 313 -1.99 16.11 -6.97
CA SER A 313 -1.28 15.91 -5.69
C SER A 313 0.25 15.97 -5.88
N LEU A 314 0.78 15.26 -6.88
CA LEU A 314 2.21 15.21 -7.14
C LEU A 314 2.76 16.53 -7.70
N LEU A 315 2.06 17.17 -8.63
CA LEU A 315 2.43 18.52 -9.10
C LEU A 315 2.43 19.51 -7.94
N GLY A 316 1.44 19.43 -7.04
CA GLY A 316 1.41 20.25 -5.83
C GLY A 316 2.66 20.06 -4.97
N ARG A 317 3.08 18.81 -4.74
CA ARG A 317 4.33 18.50 -4.03
C ARG A 317 5.56 19.04 -4.76
N VAL A 318 5.66 18.85 -6.08
CA VAL A 318 6.78 19.38 -6.89
C VAL A 318 6.86 20.91 -6.78
N MET A 319 5.73 21.61 -6.90
CA MET A 319 5.66 23.06 -6.75
C MET A 319 6.12 23.51 -5.35
N ARG A 320 5.73 22.79 -4.29
CA ARG A 320 6.18 23.06 -2.91
C ARG A 320 7.69 22.92 -2.80
N LEU A 321 8.25 21.82 -3.32
CA LEU A 321 9.69 21.55 -3.31
C LEU A 321 10.48 22.64 -4.07
N GLN A 322 9.90 23.20 -5.14
CA GLN A 322 10.45 24.33 -5.90
C GLN A 322 10.25 25.70 -5.22
N GLY A 323 9.50 25.79 -4.12
CA GLY A 323 9.19 27.04 -3.41
C GLY A 323 7.99 27.82 -3.97
N ASN A 324 7.26 27.27 -4.95
CA ASN A 324 6.05 27.86 -5.49
C ASN A 324 4.82 27.47 -4.66
N PHE A 325 4.77 27.94 -3.41
CA PHE A 325 3.76 27.53 -2.43
C PHE A 325 2.33 27.91 -2.82
N ALA A 326 2.13 29.06 -3.46
CA ALA A 326 0.81 29.49 -3.92
C ALA A 326 0.25 28.53 -4.97
N LYS A 327 1.06 28.13 -5.96
CA LYS A 327 0.64 27.16 -6.98
C LYS A 327 0.48 25.76 -6.38
N ALA A 328 1.37 25.37 -5.47
CA ALA A 328 1.25 24.12 -4.73
C ALA A 328 -0.11 24.02 -4.04
N LEU A 329 -0.52 25.06 -3.31
CA LEU A 329 -1.80 25.08 -2.59
C LEU A 329 -3.01 24.97 -3.53
N GLU A 330 -2.98 25.65 -4.68
CA GLU A 330 -4.04 25.57 -5.70
C GLU A 330 -4.22 24.12 -6.21
N LEU A 331 -3.11 23.47 -6.55
CA LEU A 331 -3.09 22.09 -7.06
C LEU A 331 -3.53 21.09 -5.99
N LEU A 332 -3.01 21.19 -4.78
CA LEU A 332 -3.37 20.31 -3.67
C LEU A 332 -4.85 20.48 -3.26
N LYS A 333 -5.37 21.71 -3.23
CA LYS A 333 -6.81 21.97 -3.03
C LYS A 333 -7.65 21.38 -4.17
N THR A 334 -7.14 21.34 -5.38
CA THR A 334 -7.82 20.69 -6.52
C THR A 334 -7.89 19.19 -6.33
N ALA A 335 -6.79 18.53 -5.96
CA ALA A 335 -6.80 17.11 -5.60
C ALA A 335 -7.76 16.83 -4.42
N HIS A 336 -7.70 17.66 -3.37
CA HIS A 336 -8.60 17.51 -2.22
C HIS A 336 -10.07 17.63 -2.63
N ARG A 337 -10.45 18.63 -3.42
CA ARG A 337 -11.82 18.75 -3.94
C ARG A 337 -12.26 17.50 -4.71
N VAL A 338 -11.41 16.93 -5.57
CA VAL A 338 -11.73 15.70 -6.31
C VAL A 338 -12.03 14.54 -5.35
N SER A 339 -11.27 14.42 -4.26
CA SER A 339 -11.50 13.36 -3.25
C SER A 339 -12.79 13.51 -2.45
N GLN A 340 -13.37 14.73 -2.39
CA GLN A 340 -14.61 15.02 -1.68
C GLN A 340 -15.86 14.83 -2.55
N ILE A 341 -15.71 14.67 -3.87
CA ILE A 341 -16.86 14.47 -4.77
C ILE A 341 -17.48 13.10 -4.48
N PRO A 342 -18.76 13.02 -4.09
CA PRO A 342 -19.44 11.74 -3.90
C PRO A 342 -19.33 10.90 -5.17
N SER A 343 -18.69 9.74 -5.06
CA SER A 343 -18.48 8.82 -6.17
C SER A 343 -18.21 7.42 -5.65
N GLU A 344 -18.18 6.45 -6.55
CA GLU A 344 -17.79 5.07 -6.25
C GLU A 344 -16.29 4.89 -5.96
N LEU A 345 -15.50 5.98 -6.04
CA LEU A 345 -14.06 5.99 -5.86
C LEU A 345 -13.65 6.19 -4.39
N VAL A 346 -12.56 5.55 -3.99
CA VAL A 346 -12.06 5.53 -2.61
C VAL A 346 -10.62 6.07 -2.54
N PHE A 347 -10.43 7.29 -2.03
CA PHE A 347 -9.11 7.93 -1.94
C PHE A 347 -8.42 7.75 -0.58
N ASP A 348 -8.98 6.93 0.31
CA ASP A 348 -8.58 6.81 1.72
C ASP A 348 -7.08 6.56 1.95
N GLU A 349 -6.43 5.79 1.10
CA GLU A 349 -5.00 5.50 1.24
C GLU A 349 -4.11 6.70 0.91
N ASP A 350 -4.55 7.59 0.00
CA ASP A 350 -3.76 8.76 -0.43
C ASP A 350 -4.09 10.03 0.37
N LEU A 351 -5.26 10.08 1.03
CA LEU A 351 -5.71 11.24 1.79
C LEU A 351 -4.76 11.64 2.92
N ARG A 352 -4.06 10.67 3.52
CA ARG A 352 -3.03 10.95 4.54
C ARG A 352 -1.95 11.87 3.99
N ASP A 353 -1.33 11.45 2.88
CA ASP A 353 -0.18 12.13 2.30
C ASP A 353 -0.60 13.48 1.70
N LEU A 354 -1.78 13.53 1.05
CA LEU A 354 -2.35 14.79 0.55
C LEU A 354 -2.61 15.80 1.68
N THR A 355 -3.11 15.34 2.83
CA THR A 355 -3.38 16.21 3.97
C THR A 355 -2.09 16.73 4.59
N CYS A 356 -1.04 15.90 4.69
CA CYS A 356 0.28 16.35 5.10
C CYS A 356 0.84 17.40 4.12
N ASP A 357 0.81 17.13 2.81
CA ASP A 357 1.30 18.08 1.79
C ASP A 357 0.55 19.43 1.85
N LEU A 358 -0.77 19.40 2.10
CA LEU A 358 -1.59 20.61 2.30
C LEU A 358 -1.15 21.39 3.54
N ALA A 359 -0.99 20.71 4.67
CA ALA A 359 -0.60 21.33 5.93
C ALA A 359 0.82 21.91 5.86
N ASP A 360 1.75 21.18 5.24
CA ASP A 360 3.11 21.64 4.97
C ASP A 360 3.11 22.89 4.11
N THR A 361 2.36 22.89 3.01
CA THR A 361 2.26 24.05 2.12
C THR A 361 1.65 25.26 2.81
N LEU A 362 0.60 25.07 3.62
CA LEU A 362 -0.03 26.14 4.39
C LEU A 362 0.91 26.71 5.45
N ARG A 363 1.71 25.87 6.09
CA ARG A 363 2.74 26.30 7.03
C ARG A 363 3.82 27.14 6.35
N GLU A 364 4.28 26.76 5.15
CA GLU A 364 5.25 27.56 4.37
C GLU A 364 4.69 28.92 3.92
N LEU A 365 3.35 29.05 3.87
CA LEU A 365 2.63 30.31 3.60
C LEU A 365 2.29 31.09 4.88
N ASP A 366 2.78 30.66 6.05
CA ASP A 366 2.43 31.21 7.36
C ASP A 366 0.92 31.12 7.71
N GLU A 367 0.18 30.23 7.05
CA GLU A 367 -1.24 29.91 7.26
C GLU A 367 -1.43 28.64 8.13
N SER A 368 -0.56 28.44 9.12
CA SER A 368 -0.50 27.22 9.96
C SER A 368 -1.83 26.84 10.63
N VAL A 369 -2.69 27.81 10.96
CA VAL A 369 -4.02 27.55 11.55
C VAL A 369 -4.93 26.80 10.58
N ALA A 370 -4.89 27.13 9.28
CA ALA A 370 -5.66 26.41 8.27
C ALA A 370 -5.13 24.97 8.09
N GLY A 371 -3.80 24.79 8.14
CA GLY A 371 -3.16 23.47 8.09
C GLY A 371 -3.58 22.57 9.25
N GLU A 372 -3.68 23.12 10.47
CA GLU A 372 -4.19 22.41 11.64
C GLU A 372 -5.62 21.91 11.42
N GLY A 373 -6.48 22.74 10.82
CA GLY A 373 -7.87 22.38 10.52
C GLY A 373 -7.98 21.14 9.65
N PHE A 374 -7.19 21.07 8.57
CA PHE A 374 -7.14 19.90 7.69
C PHE A 374 -6.65 18.64 8.41
N LEU A 375 -5.57 18.75 9.18
CA LEU A 375 -4.98 17.62 9.90
C LEU A 375 -5.92 17.05 10.95
N ARG A 376 -6.55 17.90 11.77
CA ARG A 376 -7.50 17.45 12.78
C ARG A 376 -8.72 16.78 12.15
N ALA A 377 -9.26 17.36 11.07
CA ALA A 377 -10.39 16.77 10.36
C ALA A 377 -10.08 15.37 9.84
N GLU A 378 -8.90 15.17 9.22
CA GLU A 378 -8.49 13.86 8.71
C GLU A 378 -8.18 12.86 9.84
N ILE A 379 -7.56 13.30 10.94
CA ILE A 379 -7.32 12.44 12.13
C ILE A 379 -8.65 11.93 12.71
N ILE A 380 -9.62 12.83 12.88
CA ILE A 380 -10.96 12.48 13.38
C ILE A 380 -11.64 11.50 12.42
N ARG A 381 -11.68 11.84 11.13
CA ARG A 381 -12.28 11.00 10.08
C ARG A 381 -11.68 9.59 10.04
N ARG A 382 -10.37 9.43 10.28
CA ARG A 382 -9.74 8.10 10.34
C ARG A 382 -10.03 7.34 11.64
N ALA A 383 -10.17 8.04 12.76
CA ALA A 383 -10.35 7.44 14.07
C ALA A 383 -11.81 7.02 14.35
N GLU A 384 -12.78 7.76 13.81
CA GLU A 384 -14.22 7.51 14.02
C GLU A 384 -14.78 6.42 13.08
N ARG A 385 -13.96 5.85 12.20
CA ARG A 385 -14.38 4.73 11.36
C ARG A 385 -14.52 3.45 12.20
N PRO A 386 -15.47 2.56 11.86
CA PRO A 386 -15.56 1.23 12.46
C PRO A 386 -14.22 0.48 12.40
N ASP A 387 -13.51 0.61 11.28
CA ASP A 387 -12.17 0.09 11.05
C ASP A 387 -11.18 1.26 10.89
N PRO A 388 -10.38 1.59 11.92
CA PRO A 388 -9.43 2.70 11.85
C PRO A 388 -8.37 2.50 10.78
N LEU A 389 -8.16 3.52 9.95
CA LEU A 389 -7.16 3.49 8.89
C LEU A 389 -5.74 3.66 9.45
N PRO A 390 -4.73 2.97 8.88
CA PRO A 390 -3.34 3.17 9.28
C PRO A 390 -2.84 4.58 8.96
N GLY A 391 -1.72 4.96 9.57
CA GLY A 391 -1.04 6.23 9.29
C GLY A 391 -1.49 7.43 10.11
N LYS A 392 -2.30 7.22 11.17
CA LYS A 392 -2.69 8.27 12.13
C LYS A 392 -1.46 8.97 12.73
N SER A 393 -0.43 8.21 13.11
CA SER A 393 0.78 8.76 13.72
C SER A 393 1.49 9.78 12.84
N LEU A 394 1.51 9.60 11.52
CA LEU A 394 2.13 10.57 10.60
C LEU A 394 1.36 11.89 10.55
N LEU A 395 0.02 11.83 10.58
CA LEU A 395 -0.82 13.03 10.65
C LEU A 395 -0.67 13.73 12.01
N GLU A 396 -0.57 12.97 13.10
CA GLU A 396 -0.30 13.52 14.44
C GLU A 396 1.06 14.21 14.50
N LEU A 397 2.10 13.64 13.89
CA LEU A 397 3.42 14.28 13.79
C LEU A 397 3.36 15.56 12.94
N ALA A 398 2.71 15.55 11.78
CA ALA A 398 2.49 16.76 10.99
C ALA A 398 1.70 17.82 11.78
N LEU A 399 0.74 17.40 12.61
CA LEU A 399 0.01 18.31 13.51
C LEU A 399 0.91 18.90 14.58
N ALA A 400 1.81 18.11 15.16
CA ALA A 400 2.79 18.61 16.13
C ALA A 400 3.70 19.67 15.48
N GLU A 401 4.13 19.46 14.24
CA GLU A 401 4.94 20.44 13.49
C GLU A 401 4.18 21.74 13.20
N VAL A 402 2.91 21.64 12.81
CA VAL A 402 2.04 22.82 12.60
C VAL A 402 1.80 23.57 13.90
N LEU A 403 1.58 22.87 15.01
CA LEU A 403 1.43 23.47 16.34
C LEU A 403 2.72 24.14 16.82
N PHE A 404 3.87 23.52 16.52
CA PHE A 404 5.17 24.12 16.78
C PHE A 404 5.34 25.46 16.04
N ALA A 405 4.96 25.51 14.76
CA ALA A 405 4.99 26.74 13.97
C ALA A 405 4.04 27.83 14.49
N GLN A 406 3.03 27.47 15.28
CA GLN A 406 2.15 28.39 16.00
C GLN A 406 2.64 28.74 17.42
N GLU A 407 3.87 28.37 17.77
CA GLU A 407 4.47 28.53 19.11
C GLU A 407 3.73 27.78 20.24
N ARG A 408 2.86 26.81 19.90
CA ARG A 408 2.10 25.97 20.85
C ARG A 408 2.94 24.76 21.28
N TYR A 409 4.13 25.02 21.79
CA TYR A 409 5.15 23.99 22.09
C TYR A 409 4.68 22.91 23.07
N GLY A 410 3.86 23.27 24.05
CA GLY A 410 3.33 22.32 25.03
C GLY A 410 2.43 21.24 24.40
N GLU A 411 1.59 21.63 23.44
CA GLU A 411 0.72 20.70 22.72
C GLU A 411 1.49 19.84 21.73
N ALA A 412 2.41 20.47 20.97
CA ALA A 412 3.30 19.76 20.05
C ALA A 412 4.09 18.67 20.80
N LYS A 413 4.70 19.01 21.95
CA LYS A 413 5.43 18.05 22.79
C LYS A 413 4.53 16.90 23.26
N LYS A 414 3.30 17.20 23.70
CA LYS A 414 2.35 16.18 24.16
C LYS A 414 2.06 15.16 23.05
N ILE A 415 1.85 15.62 21.82
CA ILE A 415 1.60 14.73 20.68
C ILE A 415 2.84 13.88 20.38
N CYS A 416 4.04 14.46 20.33
CA CYS A 416 5.26 13.71 20.07
C CYS A 416 5.47 12.59 21.10
N VAL A 417 5.30 12.88 22.40
CA VAL A 417 5.42 11.89 23.49
C VAL A 417 4.36 10.78 23.36
N ASP A 418 3.13 11.13 23.02
CA ASP A 418 2.06 10.14 22.82
C ASP A 418 2.37 9.23 21.62
N VAL A 419 2.80 9.78 20.48
CA VAL A 419 3.21 8.99 19.31
C VAL A 419 4.39 8.07 19.64
N GLU A 420 5.38 8.57 20.38
CA GLU A 420 6.55 7.82 20.86
C GLU A 420 6.16 6.63 21.75
N SER A 421 5.16 6.82 22.61
CA SER A 421 4.69 5.77 23.52
C SER A 421 4.03 4.57 22.82
N ARG A 422 3.62 4.72 21.55
CA ARG A 422 2.86 3.71 20.79
C ARG A 422 3.73 2.68 20.03
N THR A 423 5.04 2.68 20.25
CA THR A 423 6.08 1.84 19.62
C THR A 423 6.36 2.07 18.12
N SER A 424 7.65 2.04 17.80
CA SER A 424 8.40 2.20 16.53
C SER A 424 8.92 3.58 16.12
N LEU A 425 8.53 4.70 16.74
CA LEU A 425 9.12 6.01 16.41
C LEU A 425 9.40 6.85 17.65
N LEU A 426 10.69 6.97 17.95
CA LEU A 426 11.33 7.94 18.86
C LEU A 426 11.30 7.61 20.36
N LYS A 427 12.38 8.02 21.06
CA LYS A 427 12.51 8.10 22.52
C LYS A 427 13.02 9.52 22.84
N SER A 428 12.52 10.25 23.83
CA SER A 428 12.94 11.63 24.13
C SER A 428 13.86 11.74 25.35
N ASP A 429 15.13 12.06 25.11
CA ASP A 429 16.10 12.65 26.05
C ASP A 429 17.12 13.47 25.23
N PHE A 430 17.85 14.42 25.83
CA PHE A 430 18.82 15.26 25.09
C PHE A 430 19.94 14.43 24.44
N GLU A 431 20.38 13.35 25.10
CA GLU A 431 21.31 12.37 24.51
C GLU A 431 20.70 11.67 23.28
N ILE A 432 19.39 11.40 23.31
CA ILE A 432 18.68 10.77 22.20
C ILE A 432 18.46 11.78 21.07
N ALA A 433 18.21 13.05 21.36
CA ALA A 433 18.08 14.09 20.33
C ALA A 433 19.35 14.22 19.47
N LEU A 434 20.54 14.21 20.09
CA LEU A 434 21.80 14.23 19.35
C LEU A 434 22.00 12.94 18.51
N SER A 435 21.63 11.77 19.06
CA SER A 435 21.60 10.51 18.30
C SER A 435 20.68 10.60 17.10
N ARG A 436 19.46 11.14 17.26
CA ARG A 436 18.48 11.27 16.17
C ARG A 436 18.90 12.27 15.10
N TRP A 437 19.50 13.39 15.47
CA TRP A 437 20.07 14.30 14.48
C TRP A 437 21.26 13.68 13.75
N SER A 438 22.06 12.86 14.43
CA SER A 438 23.16 12.11 13.80
C SER A 438 22.63 11.04 12.85
N GLU A 439 21.60 10.29 13.24
CA GLU A 439 20.89 9.32 12.38
C GLU A 439 20.24 10.01 11.18
N ALA A 440 19.59 11.17 11.39
CA ALA A 440 19.03 11.97 10.31
C ALA A 440 20.12 12.44 9.35
N MET A 441 21.26 12.93 9.86
CA MET A 441 22.40 13.33 9.01
C MET A 441 22.99 12.14 8.24
N GLN A 442 23.07 10.96 8.85
CA GLN A 442 23.51 9.74 8.18
C GLN A 442 22.53 9.31 7.07
N ALA A 443 21.23 9.32 7.35
CA ALA A 443 20.21 9.05 6.34
C ALA A 443 20.28 10.07 5.19
N LEU A 444 20.51 11.35 5.49
CA LEU A 444 20.68 12.39 4.47
C LEU A 444 21.97 12.22 3.65
N GLN A 445 22.97 11.46 4.10
CA GLN A 445 24.13 11.12 3.27
C GLN A 445 23.83 10.00 2.27
N GLU A 446 22.85 9.13 2.58
CA GLU A 446 22.36 8.10 1.66
C GLU A 446 21.52 8.70 0.52
N PHE A 447 20.93 9.88 0.75
CA PHE A 447 20.25 10.67 -0.28
C PHE A 447 21.17 11.80 -0.76
N SER A 448 21.76 11.68 -1.95
CA SER A 448 22.63 12.71 -2.56
C SER A 448 21.93 14.05 -2.89
N LEU A 449 20.77 14.32 -2.28
CA LEU A 449 19.70 15.25 -2.70
C LEU A 449 19.58 16.48 -1.82
N VAL A 450 20.31 16.50 -0.71
CA VAL A 450 20.04 17.41 0.39
C VAL A 450 20.91 18.63 0.23
N ASP A 451 20.27 19.77 0.01
CA ASP A 451 20.91 21.09 0.01
C ASP A 451 21.74 21.26 1.29
N GLY A 452 22.89 21.94 1.18
CA GLY A 452 23.67 22.37 2.32
C GLY A 452 22.83 23.17 3.32
N GLN A 453 21.74 23.82 2.90
CA GLN A 453 20.80 24.48 3.81
C GLN A 453 20.17 23.52 4.85
N VAL A 454 19.70 22.35 4.44
CA VAL A 454 19.12 21.35 5.37
C VAL A 454 20.19 20.81 6.32
N GLN A 455 21.39 20.53 5.80
CA GLN A 455 22.53 20.09 6.61
C GLN A 455 22.96 21.15 7.63
N ASN A 456 22.95 22.42 7.23
CA ASN A 456 23.26 23.56 8.09
C ASN A 456 22.24 23.70 9.23
N ILE A 457 20.95 23.54 8.94
CA ILE A 457 19.89 23.62 9.96
C ILE A 457 20.03 22.48 10.96
N ILE A 458 20.27 21.24 10.51
CA ILE A 458 20.49 20.10 11.43
C ILE A 458 21.75 20.32 12.27
N SER A 459 22.83 20.79 11.65
CA SER A 459 24.08 21.07 12.37
C SER A 459 23.90 22.18 13.41
N ALA A 460 23.09 23.20 13.11
CA ALA A 460 22.72 24.23 14.07
C ALA A 460 21.89 23.65 15.24
N SER A 461 20.94 22.74 14.96
CA SER A 461 20.17 22.02 15.98
C SER A 461 21.07 21.18 16.90
N MET A 462 22.03 20.44 16.33
CA MET A 462 22.99 19.65 17.10
C MET A 462 23.85 20.54 18.01
N ALA A 463 24.24 21.73 17.53
CA ALA A 463 24.98 22.70 18.32
C ALA A 463 24.14 23.25 19.49
N ASP A 464 22.86 23.59 19.28
CA ASP A 464 21.94 24.05 20.33
C ASP A 464 21.79 23.00 21.45
N VAL A 465 21.69 21.71 21.08
CA VAL A 465 21.61 20.59 22.04
C VAL A 465 22.90 20.48 22.87
N LEU A 466 24.07 20.54 22.22
CA LEU A 466 25.36 20.45 22.90
C LEU A 466 25.60 21.64 23.84
N ASP A 467 25.23 22.85 23.42
CA ASP A 467 25.31 24.04 24.25
C ASP A 467 24.37 23.94 25.47
N ALA A 468 23.15 23.43 25.27
CA ALA A 468 22.19 23.18 26.37
C ALA A 468 22.68 22.12 27.39
N GLN A 469 23.55 21.19 26.96
CA GLN A 469 24.21 20.21 27.83
C GLN A 469 25.48 20.76 28.52
N GLY A 470 25.85 22.02 28.28
CA GLY A 470 27.04 22.65 28.86
C GLY A 470 28.35 22.29 28.14
N HIS A 471 28.29 21.71 26.95
CA HIS A 471 29.44 21.32 26.13
C HIS A 471 29.94 22.44 25.20
N ASN A 472 29.89 23.69 25.66
CA ASN A 472 30.13 24.92 24.88
C ASN A 472 31.54 25.04 24.23
N TRP A 473 32.47 24.15 24.59
CA TRP A 473 33.82 24.10 24.00
C TRP A 473 33.84 23.27 22.70
N LEU A 474 33.02 22.21 22.61
CA LEU A 474 32.90 21.34 21.43
C LEU A 474 32.25 22.09 20.25
N THR A 475 31.32 22.99 20.53
CA THR A 475 30.66 23.86 19.53
C THR A 475 31.57 24.97 19.00
N LYS A 476 32.56 25.42 19.78
CA LYS A 476 33.55 26.45 19.40
C LYS A 476 34.76 25.90 18.65
N GLU A 477 35.18 24.66 18.94
CA GLU A 477 36.33 24.04 18.26
C GLU A 477 35.97 23.21 17.02
N SER A 478 34.68 22.90 16.79
CA SER A 478 34.29 22.04 15.66
C SER A 478 34.52 22.72 14.30
N PRO A 479 35.47 22.25 13.48
CA PRO A 479 35.73 22.79 12.13
C PRO A 479 34.56 22.53 11.17
N ARG A 480 33.61 21.67 11.55
CA ARG A 480 32.47 21.25 10.72
C ARG A 480 31.51 22.40 10.40
N LYS A 481 31.37 23.39 11.28
CA LYS A 481 30.44 24.51 11.06
C LYS A 481 30.85 25.38 9.86
N ALA A 482 32.15 25.60 9.67
CA ALA A 482 32.68 26.36 8.53
C ALA A 482 32.77 25.50 7.26
N SER A 483 33.13 24.22 7.37
CA SER A 483 33.26 23.33 6.20
C SER A 483 31.92 22.97 5.56
N LEU A 484 30.82 22.87 6.33
CA LEU A 484 29.50 22.51 5.80
C LEU A 484 28.85 23.63 4.99
N THR A 485 29.13 24.90 5.33
CA THR A 485 28.66 26.06 4.55
C THR A 485 29.45 26.21 3.24
N GLU A 486 30.73 25.82 3.23
CA GLU A 486 31.57 25.79 2.01
C GLU A 486 31.30 24.57 1.10
N LEU A 487 30.79 23.46 1.66
CA LEU A 487 30.39 22.24 0.93
C LEU A 487 28.95 22.30 0.40
N ALA A 488 28.17 23.33 0.77
CA ALA A 488 26.82 23.55 0.27
C ALA A 488 26.88 23.86 -1.24
N LYS A 489 26.61 22.86 -2.08
CA LYS A 489 26.41 23.10 -3.50
C LYS A 489 25.10 23.88 -3.68
N PRO A 490 25.09 24.97 -4.48
CA PRO A 490 23.88 25.75 -4.77
C PRO A 490 22.82 25.01 -5.62
N GLU A 491 23.04 23.72 -5.90
CA GLU A 491 22.23 22.91 -6.82
C GLU A 491 21.21 22.00 -6.08
N GLY A 492 21.02 22.18 -4.77
CA GLY A 492 20.06 21.42 -3.97
C GLY A 492 18.61 21.93 -4.06
N VAL A 493 17.65 21.08 -3.65
CA VAL A 493 16.24 21.50 -3.58
C VAL A 493 16.01 22.33 -2.30
N PRO A 494 15.61 23.61 -2.42
CA PRO A 494 15.61 24.54 -1.28
C PRO A 494 14.54 24.21 -0.22
N HIS A 495 13.44 23.56 -0.61
CA HIS A 495 12.30 23.28 0.28
C HIS A 495 12.04 21.79 0.47
N TRP A 496 13.11 20.99 0.51
CA TRP A 496 13.01 19.53 0.62
C TRP A 496 12.26 19.09 1.89
N ILE A 497 12.60 19.68 3.04
CA ILE A 497 11.95 19.42 4.32
C ILE A 497 11.10 20.63 4.70
N ALA A 498 9.78 20.43 4.83
CA ALA A 498 8.88 21.49 5.26
C ALA A 498 9.14 21.87 6.72
N GLY A 499 8.94 23.14 7.08
CA GLY A 499 9.10 23.62 8.45
C GLY A 499 10.49 24.04 8.87
N PHE A 500 11.50 23.70 8.07
CA PHE A 500 12.89 23.94 8.40
C PHE A 500 13.20 25.44 8.50
N ARG A 501 12.47 26.28 7.76
CA ARG A 501 12.52 27.73 7.87
C ARG A 501 12.08 28.19 9.27
N GLN A 502 10.90 27.77 9.72
CA GLN A 502 10.36 28.14 11.04
C GLN A 502 11.24 27.59 12.17
N TRP A 503 11.81 26.40 11.98
CA TRP A 503 12.78 25.85 12.93
C TRP A 503 14.09 26.65 12.98
N ALA A 504 14.61 27.08 11.82
CA ALA A 504 15.79 27.93 11.76
C ALA A 504 15.55 29.28 12.46
N ASP A 505 14.38 29.89 12.25
CA ASP A 505 13.96 31.13 12.92
C ASP A 505 13.88 30.94 14.44
N TYR A 506 13.34 29.81 14.90
CA TYR A 506 13.32 29.43 16.32
C TYR A 506 14.73 29.33 16.91
N LEU A 507 15.66 28.63 16.25
CA LEU A 507 17.05 28.50 16.71
C LEU A 507 17.74 29.87 16.82
N GLN A 508 17.53 30.76 15.85
CA GLN A 508 18.07 32.12 15.88
C GLN A 508 17.48 32.94 17.03
N SER A 509 16.19 32.79 17.31
CA SER A 509 15.52 33.49 18.42
C SER A 509 16.06 33.09 19.81
N LYS A 510 16.59 31.86 19.95
CA LYS A 510 17.24 31.38 21.17
C LYS A 510 18.63 31.96 21.36
N GLY A 511 19.43 32.07 20.29
CA GLY A 511 20.80 32.58 20.37
C GLY A 511 20.92 34.07 20.72
N ASN A 512 19.81 34.82 20.65
CA ASN A 512 19.73 36.24 21.02
C ASN A 512 19.19 36.49 22.44
N LYS A 513 19.01 35.44 23.25
CA LYS A 513 18.72 35.54 24.69
C LYS A 513 19.96 35.12 25.48
#